data_AF-X6P3C5-F1
#
_entry.id   AF-X6P3C5-F1
#
_cell.length_a   1.000
_cell.length_b   1.000
_cell.length_c   1.000
_cell.angle_alpha   90.00
_cell.angle_beta   90.00
_cell.angle_gamma   90.00
#
_symmetry.space_group_name_H-M   'P 1'
#
loop_
_entity.id
_entity.type
_entity.pdbx_description
1 polymer ?
#
loop_
_entity_poly.entity_id
_entity_poly.type
_entity_poly.pdbx_seq_one_letter_code
_entity_poly.pdbx_strand_id
1 'polypeptide(L)'
;MQEKYNKVMKWWNEREQKDKTKIIEKFKISSNEQFGVWLLNEHKLKNEITKDDIDLICFSINAHLVLTTINHGSNEENELTACLNVDKRKTLIKMKELTVEELFRQSYTCLERKDFQKIRNENVKLELVNMKDNIIESDNDVEREFKENQVGTER
;
A
#
# COMPACT_ATOMS: atom_id res chain seq x y z
N MET A 1 0.10 8.86 12.84
CA MET A 1 0.65 7.94 11.82
C MET A 1 -0.36 7.66 10.72
N GLN A 2 -1.62 7.34 11.03
CA GLN A 2 -2.68 7.22 10.01
C GLN A 2 -2.87 8.52 9.22
N GLU A 3 -2.84 9.68 9.88
CA GLU A 3 -2.84 10.99 9.22
C GLU A 3 -1.66 11.22 8.27
N LYS A 4 -0.45 10.78 8.64
CA LYS A 4 0.74 10.89 7.78
C LYS A 4 0.59 10.01 6.52
N TYR A 5 0.05 8.81 6.68
CA TYR A 5 -0.23 7.93 5.54
C TYR A 5 -1.28 8.51 4.61
N ASN A 6 -2.40 8.97 5.14
CA ASN A 6 -3.46 9.59 4.36
C ASN A 6 -2.95 10.84 3.63
N LYS A 7 -2.05 11.62 4.27
CA LYS A 7 -1.36 12.75 3.63
C LYS A 7 -0.52 12.30 2.43
N VAL A 8 0.34 11.30 2.59
CA VAL A 8 1.21 10.81 1.50
C VAL A 8 0.39 10.15 0.38
N MET A 9 -0.68 9.44 0.71
CA MET A 9 -1.57 8.83 -0.26
C MET A 9 -2.32 9.90 -1.07
N LYS A 10 -2.85 10.91 -0.38
CA LYS A 10 -3.51 12.07 -1.02
C LYS A 10 -2.53 12.81 -1.92
N TRP A 11 -1.33 13.10 -1.42
CA TRP A 11 -0.24 13.71 -2.17
C TRP A 11 0.11 12.92 -3.42
N TRP A 12 0.22 11.59 -3.33
CA TRP A 12 0.47 10.74 -4.49
C TRP A 12 -0.69 10.81 -5.49
N ASN A 13 -1.93 10.69 -5.03
CA ASN A 13 -3.11 10.66 -5.89
C ASN A 13 -3.31 11.98 -6.66
N GLU A 14 -2.99 13.11 -6.06
CA GLU A 14 -3.08 14.45 -6.67
C GLU A 14 -2.02 14.72 -7.75
N ARG A 15 -1.00 13.86 -7.89
CA ARG A 15 0.03 14.04 -8.92
C ARG A 15 -0.41 13.62 -10.31
N GLU A 16 0.04 14.39 -11.30
CA GLU A 16 -0.03 14.04 -12.72
C GLU A 16 0.74 12.73 -13.00
N GLN A 17 0.26 11.94 -13.96
CA GLN A 17 0.88 10.66 -14.32
C GLN A 17 2.32 10.83 -14.79
N LYS A 18 2.63 11.90 -15.53
CA LYS A 18 4.00 12.21 -15.98
C LYS A 18 4.96 12.40 -14.80
N ASP A 19 4.51 13.04 -13.73
CA ASP A 19 5.31 13.24 -12.52
C ASP A 19 5.47 11.92 -11.76
N LYS A 20 4.41 11.12 -11.64
CA LYS A 20 4.47 9.77 -11.04
C LYS A 20 5.48 8.88 -11.75
N THR A 21 5.45 8.84 -13.09
CA THR A 21 6.41 8.06 -13.89
C THR A 21 7.84 8.51 -13.64
N LYS A 22 8.10 9.83 -13.67
CA LYS A 22 9.43 10.38 -13.41
C LYS A 22 9.95 10.00 -12.02
N ILE A 23 9.09 10.05 -11.00
CA ILE A 23 9.44 9.65 -9.63
C ILE A 23 9.78 8.15 -9.58
N ILE A 24 8.97 7.29 -10.21
CA ILE A 24 9.20 5.83 -10.24
C ILE A 24 10.51 5.50 -10.98
N GLU A 25 10.76 6.11 -12.14
CA GLU A 25 12.01 5.92 -12.89
C GLU A 25 13.22 6.36 -12.07
N LYS A 26 13.12 7.51 -11.41
CA LYS A 26 14.19 8.02 -10.55
C LYS A 26 14.45 7.10 -9.37
N PHE A 27 13.40 6.53 -8.77
CA PHE A 27 13.49 5.53 -7.71
C PHE A 27 14.21 4.26 -8.17
N LYS A 28 13.93 3.76 -9.38
CA LYS A 28 14.57 2.55 -9.93
C LYS A 28 16.09 2.69 -10.13
N ILE A 29 16.56 3.89 -10.45
CA ILE A 29 17.98 4.12 -10.79
C ILE A 29 18.84 4.64 -9.63
N SER A 30 18.22 4.97 -8.48
CA SER A 30 18.91 5.63 -7.36
C SER A 30 18.79 4.78 -6.08
N SER A 31 19.74 4.92 -5.15
CA SER A 31 19.53 4.38 -3.79
C SER A 31 18.42 5.16 -3.07
N ASN A 32 17.79 4.57 -2.05
CA ASN A 32 16.75 5.24 -1.26
C ASN A 32 17.23 6.58 -0.66
N GLU A 33 18.50 6.65 -0.24
CA GLU A 33 19.10 7.88 0.28
C GLU A 33 19.21 8.96 -0.81
N GLN A 34 19.75 8.61 -1.98
CA GLN A 34 19.90 9.54 -3.11
C GLN A 34 18.55 9.97 -3.67
N PHE A 35 17.59 9.04 -3.71
CA PHE A 35 16.21 9.32 -4.08
C PHE A 35 15.57 10.31 -3.10
N GLY A 36 15.71 10.09 -1.79
CA GLY A 36 15.21 11.00 -0.77
C GLY A 36 15.78 12.42 -0.90
N VAL A 37 17.10 12.55 -1.09
CA VAL A 37 17.76 13.84 -1.33
C VAL A 37 17.24 14.51 -2.59
N TRP A 38 17.06 13.76 -3.67
CA TRP A 38 16.54 14.30 -4.93
C TRP A 38 15.10 14.78 -4.77
N LEU A 39 14.23 13.98 -4.13
CA LEU A 39 12.82 14.26 -3.94
C LEU A 39 12.59 15.52 -3.08
N LEU A 40 13.41 15.70 -2.03
CA LEU A 40 13.36 16.88 -1.16
C LEU A 40 13.89 18.16 -1.83
N ASN A 41 14.70 18.06 -2.88
CA ASN A 41 15.30 19.20 -3.56
C ASN A 41 14.55 19.62 -4.83
N GLU A 42 13.61 18.81 -5.31
CA GLU A 42 12.83 19.16 -6.48
C GLU A 42 11.89 20.34 -6.13
N HIS A 43 12.09 21.51 -6.75
CA HIS A 43 11.47 22.78 -6.37
C HIS A 43 9.93 22.73 -6.30
N LYS A 44 9.32 21.82 -7.06
CA LYS A 44 7.87 21.56 -7.06
C LYS A 44 7.39 20.71 -5.88
N LEU A 45 8.23 19.87 -5.28
CA LEU A 45 7.84 18.89 -4.26
C LEU A 45 8.38 19.24 -2.86
N LYS A 46 9.44 20.06 -2.78
CA LYS A 46 10.17 20.40 -1.54
C LYS A 46 9.32 20.93 -0.39
N ASN A 47 8.15 21.51 -0.69
CA ASN A 47 7.26 22.11 0.31
C ASN A 47 6.10 21.17 0.71
N GLU A 48 5.92 20.05 0.02
CA GLU A 48 4.75 19.17 0.19
C GLU A 48 5.07 17.93 1.04
N ILE A 49 6.33 17.50 0.99
CA ILE A 49 6.84 16.31 1.68
C ILE A 49 7.96 16.66 2.65
N THR A 50 8.07 15.87 3.70
CA THR A 50 9.12 15.98 4.73
C THR A 50 10.04 14.78 4.67
N LYS A 51 11.18 14.85 5.40
CA LYS A 51 12.11 13.72 5.50
C LYS A 51 11.43 12.46 6.04
N ASP A 52 10.49 12.62 6.98
CA ASP A 52 9.70 11.52 7.56
C ASP A 52 8.79 10.82 6.54
N ASP A 53 8.43 11.50 5.45
CA ASP A 53 7.53 10.97 4.43
C ASP A 53 8.28 10.08 3.42
N ILE A 54 9.61 10.17 3.35
CA ILE A 54 10.44 9.48 2.35
C ILE A 54 10.33 7.96 2.46
N ASP A 55 10.47 7.40 3.67
CA ASP A 55 10.38 5.95 3.88
C ASP A 55 9.01 5.41 3.45
N LEU A 56 7.96 6.19 3.69
CA LEU A 56 6.60 5.84 3.33
C LEU A 56 6.37 5.89 1.80
N ILE A 57 6.98 6.85 1.12
CA ILE A 57 6.95 6.98 -0.33
C ILE A 57 7.72 5.82 -0.98
N CYS A 58 8.94 5.56 -0.52
CA CYS A 58 9.77 4.44 -0.98
C CYS A 58 9.03 3.11 -0.82
N PHE A 59 8.42 2.87 0.34
CA PHE A 59 7.61 1.67 0.57
C PHE A 59 6.46 1.55 -0.43
N SER A 60 5.70 2.63 -0.63
CA SER A 60 4.53 2.63 -1.52
C SER A 60 4.93 2.37 -2.98
N ILE A 61 6.02 2.97 -3.45
CA ILE A 61 6.55 2.72 -4.80
C ILE A 61 7.00 1.26 -4.93
N ASN A 62 7.73 0.73 -3.93
CA ASN A 62 8.21 -0.64 -3.98
C ASN A 62 7.05 -1.66 -4.01
N ALA A 63 6.02 -1.45 -3.19
CA ALA A 63 4.81 -2.28 -3.21
C ALA A 63 4.11 -2.24 -4.58
N HIS A 64 4.02 -1.06 -5.20
CA HIS A 64 3.45 -0.92 -6.54
C HIS A 64 4.29 -1.62 -7.61
N LEU A 65 5.62 -1.52 -7.54
CA LEU A 65 6.51 -2.23 -8.46
C LEU A 65 6.40 -3.75 -8.32
N VAL A 66 6.31 -4.27 -7.09
CA VAL A 66 6.09 -5.70 -6.85
C VAL A 66 4.76 -6.14 -7.46
N LEU A 67 3.67 -5.42 -7.20
CA LEU A 67 2.36 -5.73 -7.74
C LEU A 67 2.33 -5.72 -9.28
N THR A 68 2.92 -4.70 -9.90
CA THR A 68 2.99 -4.58 -11.36
C THR A 68 3.89 -5.62 -12.01
N THR A 69 5.00 -6.00 -11.37
CA THR A 69 5.89 -7.06 -11.87
C THR A 69 5.20 -8.42 -11.85
N ILE A 70 4.44 -8.72 -10.81
CA ILE A 70 3.65 -9.96 -10.70
C ILE A 70 2.57 -10.01 -11.81
N ASN A 71 1.85 -8.91 -12.03
CA ASN A 71 0.77 -8.85 -13.03
C ASN A 71 1.25 -8.95 -14.49
N HIS A 72 2.51 -8.63 -14.79
CA HIS A 72 3.05 -8.66 -16.16
C HIS A 72 3.98 -9.86 -16.45
N GLY A 73 4.29 -10.70 -15.46
CA GLY A 73 5.50 -11.55 -15.51
C GLY A 73 5.36 -13.07 -15.36
N SER A 74 4.20 -13.66 -15.02
CA SER A 74 4.15 -15.10 -14.72
C SER A 74 2.97 -15.83 -15.36
N ASN A 75 3.28 -16.90 -16.10
CA ASN A 75 2.36 -18.02 -16.41
C ASN A 75 2.10 -18.91 -15.17
N GLU A 76 2.25 -18.36 -13.96
CA GLU A 76 1.85 -18.98 -12.71
C GLU A 76 0.54 -18.30 -12.27
N GLU A 77 -0.44 -19.10 -11.87
CA GLU A 77 -1.78 -18.70 -11.41
C GLU A 77 -1.79 -17.28 -10.81
N ASN A 78 -2.58 -16.38 -11.38
CA ASN A 78 -2.73 -14.97 -10.97
C ASN A 78 -2.72 -14.81 -9.44
N GLU A 79 -1.54 -14.59 -8.86
CA GLU A 79 -1.38 -14.51 -7.40
C GLU A 79 -1.79 -13.11 -6.95
N LEU A 80 -2.99 -13.00 -6.38
CA LEU A 80 -3.57 -11.74 -5.94
C LEU A 80 -2.76 -11.19 -4.77
N THR A 81 -2.39 -9.92 -4.81
CA THR A 81 -1.58 -9.31 -3.75
C THR A 81 -2.29 -8.10 -3.13
N ALA A 82 -2.28 -8.00 -1.80
CA ALA A 82 -2.82 -6.85 -1.06
C ALA A 82 -1.80 -6.27 -0.08
N CYS A 83 -1.90 -4.97 0.18
CA CYS A 83 -1.11 -4.29 1.21
C CYS A 83 -1.99 -4.03 2.44
N LEU A 84 -1.57 -4.53 3.60
CA LEU A 84 -2.25 -4.35 4.88
C LEU A 84 -1.48 -3.41 5.81
N ASN A 85 -2.22 -2.61 6.57
CA ASN A 85 -1.71 -1.80 7.66
C ASN A 85 -2.16 -2.41 9.00
N VAL A 86 -1.24 -2.98 9.77
CA VAL A 86 -1.50 -3.59 11.09
C VAL A 86 -0.74 -2.83 12.17
N ASP A 87 -1.45 -2.08 13.01
CA ASP A 87 -0.86 -1.21 14.05
C ASP A 87 0.35 -0.41 13.53
N LYS A 88 0.14 0.26 12.37
CA LYS A 88 1.12 1.10 11.67
C LYS A 88 2.29 0.34 11.02
N ARG A 89 2.33 -0.99 11.10
CA ARG A 89 3.22 -1.82 10.28
C ARG A 89 2.55 -2.12 8.95
N LYS A 90 3.33 -2.04 7.88
CA LYS A 90 2.86 -2.40 6.54
C LYS A 90 3.36 -3.77 6.16
N THR A 91 2.44 -4.60 5.69
CA THR A 91 2.75 -5.96 5.23
C THR A 91 2.11 -6.20 3.88
N LEU A 92 2.81 -6.92 3.02
CA LEU A 92 2.28 -7.42 1.76
C LEU A 92 1.77 -8.84 2.00
N ILE A 93 0.53 -9.11 1.64
CA ILE A 93 -0.05 -10.45 1.68
C ILE A 93 -0.35 -10.97 0.29
N LYS A 94 -0.22 -12.28 0.14
CA LYS A 94 -0.56 -13.02 -1.06
C LYS A 94 -1.87 -13.76 -0.82
N MET A 95 -2.77 -13.70 -1.78
CA MET A 95 -4.10 -14.27 -1.71
C MET A 95 -4.32 -15.16 -2.93
N LYS A 96 -5.04 -16.25 -2.73
CA LYS A 96 -5.42 -17.18 -3.80
C LYS A 96 -6.75 -16.82 -4.46
N GLU A 97 -7.65 -16.21 -3.67
CA GLU A 97 -9.02 -15.91 -4.08
C GLU A 97 -9.41 -14.51 -3.57
N LEU A 98 -10.28 -13.80 -4.31
CA LEU A 98 -10.80 -12.47 -3.92
C LEU A 98 -11.98 -12.60 -2.94
N THR A 99 -11.77 -13.29 -1.82
CA THR A 99 -12.80 -13.46 -0.79
C THR A 99 -12.41 -12.75 0.50
N VAL A 100 -13.42 -12.36 1.27
CA VAL A 100 -13.24 -11.80 2.62
C VAL A 100 -12.57 -12.81 3.53
N GLU A 101 -12.94 -14.09 3.41
CA GLU A 101 -12.34 -15.16 4.21
C GLU A 101 -10.83 -15.28 3.97
N GLU A 102 -10.40 -15.31 2.70
CA GLU A 102 -8.97 -15.38 2.38
C GLU A 102 -8.25 -14.10 2.84
N LEU A 103 -8.85 -12.93 2.63
CA LEU A 103 -8.29 -11.66 3.10
C LEU A 103 -8.09 -11.66 4.63
N PHE A 104 -9.08 -12.12 5.39
CA PHE A 104 -8.97 -12.28 6.84
C PHE A 104 -7.90 -13.28 7.22
N ARG A 105 -7.90 -14.47 6.61
CA ARG A 105 -6.94 -15.53 6.90
C ARG A 105 -5.51 -15.06 6.70
N GLN A 106 -5.21 -14.38 5.59
CA GLN A 106 -3.89 -13.83 5.33
C GLN A 106 -3.55 -12.67 6.27
N SER A 107 -4.53 -11.84 6.63
CA SER A 107 -4.35 -10.77 7.63
C SER A 107 -3.90 -11.29 8.98
N TYR A 108 -4.45 -12.42 9.43
CA TYR A 108 -4.05 -13.05 10.70
C TYR A 108 -2.58 -13.50 10.71
N THR A 109 -2.02 -13.88 9.56
CA THR A 109 -0.59 -14.25 9.46
C THR A 109 0.36 -13.07 9.69
N CYS A 110 -0.14 -11.84 9.57
CA CYS A 110 0.64 -10.62 9.77
C CYS A 110 0.71 -10.17 11.24
N LEU A 111 -0.06 -10.80 12.13
CA LEU A 111 -0.11 -10.43 13.54
C LEU A 111 1.09 -11.00 14.30
N GLU A 112 1.71 -10.15 15.13
CA GLU A 112 2.74 -10.55 16.08
C GLU A 112 2.12 -10.84 17.46
N ARG A 113 2.89 -11.50 18.33
CA ARG A 113 2.49 -11.80 19.72
C ARG A 113 1.92 -10.59 20.47
N LYS A 114 2.47 -9.40 20.25
CA LYS A 114 2.02 -8.15 20.89
C LYS A 114 0.60 -7.76 20.47
N ASP A 115 0.21 -8.05 19.23
CA ASP A 115 -1.14 -7.75 18.71
C ASP A 115 -2.17 -8.67 19.35
N PHE A 116 -1.86 -9.96 19.46
CA PHE A 116 -2.72 -10.91 20.16
C PHE A 116 -2.86 -10.59 21.65
N GLN A 117 -1.76 -10.15 22.29
CA GLN A 117 -1.82 -9.65 23.67
C GLN A 117 -2.74 -8.45 23.80
N LYS A 118 -2.67 -7.50 22.86
CA LYS A 118 -3.54 -6.33 22.82
C LYS A 118 -5.00 -6.72 22.66
N ILE A 119 -5.32 -7.57 21.67
CA ILE A 119 -6.67 -8.12 21.42
C ILE A 119 -7.26 -8.71 22.71
N ARG A 120 -6.48 -9.56 23.39
CA ARG A 120 -6.92 -10.23 24.61
C ARG A 120 -7.07 -9.28 25.80
N ASN A 121 -6.10 -8.41 26.02
CA ASN A 121 -6.05 -7.57 27.22
C ASN A 121 -7.00 -6.37 27.13
N GLU A 122 -7.18 -5.81 25.93
CA GLU A 122 -8.05 -4.65 25.67
C GLU A 122 -9.46 -5.07 25.23
N ASN A 123 -9.72 -6.37 25.05
CA ASN A 123 -10.98 -6.93 24.56
C ASN A 123 -11.46 -6.27 23.25
N VAL A 124 -10.51 -6.04 22.33
CA VAL A 124 -10.78 -5.43 21.02
C VAL A 124 -10.95 -6.50 19.95
N LYS A 125 -11.77 -6.21 18.94
CA LYS A 125 -11.98 -7.07 17.77
C LYS A 125 -11.13 -6.60 16.58
N LEU A 126 -10.76 -7.54 15.71
CA LEU A 126 -10.10 -7.24 14.46
C LEU A 126 -11.14 -6.92 13.38
N GLU A 127 -10.99 -5.79 12.69
CA GLU A 127 -11.82 -5.38 11.57
C GLU A 127 -10.93 -5.06 10.36
N LEU A 128 -11.41 -5.40 9.16
CA LEU A 128 -10.78 -5.02 7.91
C LEU A 128 -11.52 -3.82 7.34
N VAL A 129 -10.76 -2.76 7.06
CA VAL A 129 -11.28 -1.53 6.45
C VAL A 129 -10.49 -1.22 5.19
N ASN A 130 -11.16 -0.66 4.19
CA ASN A 130 -10.52 -0.17 2.98
C ASN A 130 -9.81 1.18 3.21
N MET A 131 -9.20 1.75 2.17
CA MET A 131 -8.50 3.04 2.26
C MET A 131 -9.41 4.24 2.55
N LYS A 132 -10.73 4.06 2.44
CA LYS A 132 -11.76 5.07 2.74
C LYS A 132 -12.37 4.87 4.14
N ASP A 133 -11.74 4.03 4.98
CA ASP A 133 -12.21 3.61 6.31
C ASP A 133 -13.59 2.91 6.30
N ASN A 134 -14.04 2.39 5.15
CA ASN A 134 -15.24 1.57 5.07
C ASN A 134 -14.90 0.12 5.41
N ILE A 135 -15.74 -0.53 6.21
CA ILE A 135 -15.60 -1.95 6.57
C ILE A 135 -15.76 -2.81 5.31
N ILE A 136 -14.88 -3.80 5.16
CA ILE A 136 -14.95 -4.82 4.12
C ILE A 136 -15.68 -6.03 4.71
N GLU A 137 -16.95 -6.21 4.34
CA GLU A 137 -17.82 -7.25 4.94
C GLU A 137 -18.17 -8.38 3.95
N SER A 138 -18.04 -8.15 2.64
CA SER A 138 -18.42 -9.11 1.61
C SER A 138 -17.37 -9.31 0.52
N ASP A 139 -17.41 -10.47 -0.15
CA ASP A 139 -16.52 -10.77 -1.29
C ASP A 139 -16.67 -9.72 -2.40
N ASN A 140 -17.90 -9.21 -2.59
CA ASN A 140 -18.15 -8.10 -3.51
C ASN A 140 -17.39 -6.83 -3.14
N ASP A 141 -17.19 -6.55 -1.85
CA ASP A 141 -16.38 -5.41 -1.41
C ASP A 141 -14.91 -5.63 -1.74
N VAL A 142 -14.39 -6.85 -1.50
CA VAL A 142 -13.02 -7.22 -1.87
C VAL A 142 -12.81 -7.08 -3.38
N GLU A 143 -13.67 -7.69 -4.19
CA GLU A 143 -13.59 -7.58 -5.64
C GLU A 143 -13.63 -6.13 -6.13
N ARG A 144 -14.54 -5.32 -5.58
CA ARG A 144 -14.68 -3.91 -5.96
C ARG A 144 -13.41 -3.14 -5.66
N GLU A 145 -12.83 -3.30 -4.49
CA GLU A 145 -11.57 -2.62 -4.14
C GLU A 145 -10.42 -3.05 -5.05
N PHE A 146 -10.33 -4.33 -5.42
CA PHE A 146 -9.30 -4.79 -6.36
C PHE A 146 -9.53 -4.27 -7.79
N LYS A 147 -10.79 -4.19 -8.25
CA LYS A 147 -11.15 -3.65 -9.58
C LYS A 147 -10.91 -2.13 -9.66
N GLU A 148 -11.32 -1.36 -8.64
CA GLU A 148 -11.06 0.10 -8.58
C GLU A 148 -9.56 0.43 -8.66
N ASN A 149 -8.71 -0.43 -8.10
CA ASN A 149 -7.26 -0.27 -8.15
C ASN A 149 -6.60 -0.70 -9.48
N GLN A 150 -7.29 -1.49 -10.32
CA GLN A 150 -6.79 -1.86 -11.66
C GLN A 150 -7.17 -0.84 -12.75
N VAL A 151 -8.32 -0.18 -12.62
CA VAL A 151 -8.87 0.77 -13.62
C VAL A 151 -8.07 2.10 -13.70
N GLY A 152 -7.10 2.34 -12.81
CA GLY A 152 -6.15 3.45 -12.93
C GLY A 152 -5.09 3.27 -14.02
N THR A 153 -5.06 2.13 -14.72
CA THR A 153 -3.95 1.72 -15.60
C THR A 153 -4.29 1.69 -17.10
N GLU A 154 -5.51 2.05 -17.50
CA GLU A 154 -5.90 2.13 -18.91
C GLU A 154 -6.54 3.50 -19.24
N ARG A 155 -5.71 4.48 -19.56
CA ARG A 155 -6.04 5.60 -20.45
C ARG A 155 -4.82 6.03 -21.24
#